data_AF-A0A7V9FE64-F1
#
_entry.id   AF-A0A7V9FE64-F1
#
_cell.length_a   1.000
_cell.length_b   1.000
_cell.length_c   1.000
_cell.angle_alpha   90.00
_cell.angle_beta   90.00
_cell.angle_gamma   90.00
#
_symmetry.space_group_name_H-M   'P 1'
#
loop_
_entity.id
_entity.type
_entity.pdbx_description
1 polymer ?
#
loop_
_entity_poly.entity_id
_entity_poly.type
_entity_poly.pdbx_seq_one_letter_code
_entity_poly.pdbx_strand_id
1 'polypeptide(L)'
;QYAVGDFVRIDPVSGTVEELNLRRTVLRSVEGAAIVIPNGDVRIIENLSKGWSRAIIDMNVSPEADDDQVMAVLHEVFDGIQLDPDVGAKIVEEPTILGLTTVSTNQITYRVMIKTLPSEQWVVERTLRRRLRDRLILRGISFPGTVPAALVDMVEGPG
;
A
#
# COMPACT_ATOMS: atom_id res chain seq x y z
N GLN A 1 -23.09 -7.69 -5.55
CA GLN A 1 -23.69 -6.44 -6.07
C GLN A 1 -22.74 -5.28 -5.76
N TYR A 2 -22.56 -4.37 -6.70
CA TYR A 2 -21.70 -3.18 -6.59
C TYR A 2 -22.45 -1.97 -7.15
N ALA A 3 -21.97 -0.77 -6.85
CA ALA A 3 -22.62 0.48 -7.23
C ALA A 3 -21.63 1.46 -7.89
N VAL A 4 -22.17 2.54 -8.48
CA VAL A 4 -21.36 3.68 -8.94
C VAL A 4 -20.52 4.20 -7.77
N GLY A 5 -19.24 4.45 -8.04
CA GLY A 5 -18.24 4.86 -7.06
C GLY A 5 -17.47 3.72 -6.40
N ASP A 6 -17.93 2.47 -6.51
CA ASP A 6 -17.16 1.32 -6.02
C ASP A 6 -15.94 1.08 -6.93
N PHE A 7 -14.79 0.71 -6.34
CA PHE A 7 -13.65 0.19 -7.09
C PHE A 7 -13.77 -1.32 -7.22
N VAL A 8 -13.81 -1.82 -8.45
CA VAL A 8 -14.02 -3.23 -8.75
C VAL A 8 -12.96 -3.77 -9.69
N ARG A 9 -12.73 -5.08 -9.63
CA ARG A 9 -11.99 -5.85 -10.62
C ARG A 9 -12.95 -6.80 -11.33
N ILE A 10 -12.91 -6.75 -12.65
CA ILE A 10 -13.60 -7.65 -13.57
C ILE A 10 -12.52 -8.12 -14.54
N ASP A 11 -12.00 -9.33 -14.34
CA ASP A 11 -10.80 -9.76 -15.05
C ASP A 11 -10.91 -9.60 -16.58
N PRO A 12 -9.87 -9.05 -17.23
CA PRO A 12 -8.54 -8.69 -16.70
C PRO A 12 -8.42 -7.23 -16.24
N VAL A 13 -9.53 -6.50 -16.09
CA VAL A 13 -9.52 -5.04 -15.88
C VAL A 13 -9.97 -4.67 -14.46
N SER A 14 -9.57 -3.47 -14.01
CA SER A 14 -10.05 -2.90 -12.75
C SER A 14 -10.23 -1.40 -12.87
N GLY A 15 -11.12 -0.85 -12.05
CA GLY A 15 -11.42 0.57 -12.08
C GLY A 15 -12.57 0.96 -11.17
N THR A 16 -12.78 2.27 -11.05
CA THR A 16 -13.94 2.83 -10.35
C THR A 16 -15.15 2.76 -11.27
N VAL A 17 -16.28 2.29 -10.76
CA VAL A 17 -17.53 2.21 -11.52
C VAL A 17 -18.09 3.62 -11.73
N GLU A 18 -18.12 4.09 -12.98
CA GLU A 18 -18.70 5.39 -13.35
C GLU A 18 -20.18 5.26 -13.76
N GLU A 19 -20.53 4.17 -14.46
CA GLU A 19 -21.90 3.91 -14.92
C GLU A 19 -22.22 2.43 -14.75
N LEU A 20 -23.44 2.13 -14.32
CA LEU A 20 -23.98 0.78 -14.27
C LEU A 20 -25.43 0.79 -14.75
N ASN A 21 -25.74 -0.03 -15.75
CA ASN A 21 -27.11 -0.27 -16.21
C ASN A 21 -27.33 -1.76 -16.49
N LEU A 22 -28.50 -2.15 -17.03
CA LEU A 22 -28.84 -3.55 -17.28
C LEU A 22 -27.96 -4.24 -18.34
N ARG A 23 -27.36 -3.48 -19.26
CA ARG A 23 -26.62 -4.04 -20.41
C ARG A 23 -25.11 -3.94 -20.26
N ARG A 24 -24.60 -2.91 -19.58
CA ARG A 24 -23.16 -2.64 -19.46
C ARG A 24 -22.79 -2.04 -18.11
N THR A 25 -21.51 -2.19 -17.83
CA THR A 25 -20.78 -1.52 -16.76
C THR A 25 -19.67 -0.69 -17.38
N VAL A 26 -19.48 0.53 -16.90
CA VAL A 26 -18.38 1.41 -17.31
C VAL A 26 -17.47 1.63 -16.12
N LEU A 27 -16.21 1.25 -16.28
CA LEU A 27 -15.15 1.47 -15.30
C LEU A 27 -14.22 2.58 -15.77
N ARG A 28 -13.69 3.36 -14.83
CA ARG A 28 -12.55 4.25 -15.04
C ARG A 28 -11.31 3.60 -14.46
N SER A 29 -10.33 3.27 -15.31
CA SER A 29 -9.05 2.73 -14.85
C SER A 29 -8.23 3.80 -14.14
N VAL A 30 -7.18 3.38 -13.44
CA VAL A 30 -6.25 4.30 -12.76
C VAL A 30 -5.48 5.18 -13.75
N GLU A 31 -5.28 4.69 -14.98
CA GLU A 31 -4.70 5.44 -16.11
C GLU A 31 -5.71 6.40 -16.77
N GLY A 32 -6.96 6.43 -16.27
CA GLY A 32 -8.02 7.30 -16.80
C GLY A 32 -8.75 6.74 -18.02
N ALA A 33 -8.54 5.48 -18.40
CA ALA A 33 -9.28 4.87 -19.51
C ALA A 33 -10.73 4.56 -19.11
N ALA A 34 -11.69 4.89 -19.99
CA ALA A 34 -13.08 4.43 -19.86
C ALA A 34 -13.20 3.03 -20.45
N ILE A 35 -13.48 2.04 -19.62
CA ILE A 35 -13.60 0.63 -20.00
C ILE A 35 -15.07 0.25 -19.97
N VAL A 36 -15.64 -0.06 -21.14
CA VAL A 36 -17.04 -0.48 -21.26
C VAL A 36 -17.10 -2.00 -21.35
N ILE A 37 -17.84 -2.61 -20.43
CA ILE A 37 -17.95 -4.06 -20.30
C ILE A 37 -19.42 -4.45 -20.43
N PRO A 38 -19.81 -5.26 -21.44
CA PRO A 38 -21.15 -5.85 -21.48
C PRO A 38 -21.38 -6.76 -20.27
N ASN A 39 -22.52 -6.61 -19.60
CA ASN A 39 -22.79 -7.38 -18.37
C ASN A 39 -22.86 -8.89 -18.62
N GLY A 40 -23.19 -9.32 -19.85
CA GLY A 40 -23.21 -10.74 -20.22
C GLY A 40 -21.81 -11.40 -20.26
N ASP A 41 -20.75 -10.60 -20.36
CA ASP A 41 -19.36 -11.09 -20.39
C ASP A 41 -18.76 -11.19 -18.99
N VAL A 42 -19.44 -10.64 -17.98
CA VAL A 42 -18.97 -10.58 -16.60
C VAL A 42 -19.25 -11.90 -15.87
N ARG A 43 -18.20 -12.68 -15.58
CA ARG A 43 -18.33 -13.94 -14.82
C ARG A 43 -18.15 -13.75 -13.32
N ILE A 44 -17.11 -13.03 -12.93
CA ILE A 44 -16.69 -12.81 -11.54
C ILE A 44 -16.40 -11.31 -11.37
N ILE A 45 -16.83 -10.75 -10.23
CA ILE A 45 -16.53 -9.38 -9.85
C ILE A 45 -15.93 -9.41 -8.44
N GLU A 46 -14.75 -8.82 -8.28
CA GLU A 46 -14.18 -8.51 -6.97
C GLU A 46 -14.49 -7.05 -6.66
N ASN A 47 -15.27 -6.78 -5.62
CA ASN A 47 -15.47 -5.41 -5.15
C ASN A 47 -14.48 -5.10 -4.04
N LEU A 48 -13.55 -4.20 -4.31
CA LEU A 48 -12.41 -3.89 -3.46
C LEU A 48 -12.66 -2.69 -2.53
N SER A 49 -13.85 -2.09 -2.61
CA SER A 49 -14.26 -0.96 -1.77
C SER A 49 -15.59 -1.15 -1.05
N LYS A 50 -16.25 -2.30 -1.19
CA LYS A 50 -17.56 -2.51 -0.54
C LYS A 50 -17.42 -2.56 0.97
N GLY A 51 -17.91 -1.52 1.64
CA GLY A 51 -17.93 -1.41 3.10
C GLY A 51 -16.59 -1.00 3.70
N TRP A 52 -15.48 -1.56 3.23
CA TRP A 52 -14.12 -1.16 3.60
C TRP A 52 -13.14 -1.53 2.48
N SER A 53 -11.93 -0.96 2.54
CA SER A 53 -10.82 -1.28 1.64
C SER A 53 -9.57 -1.70 2.40
N ARG A 54 -8.69 -2.49 1.77
CA ARG A 54 -7.41 -2.91 2.36
C ARG A 54 -6.26 -2.09 1.79
N ALA A 55 -5.52 -1.40 2.65
CA ALA A 55 -4.17 -0.94 2.31
C ALA A 55 -3.17 -2.05 2.68
N ILE A 56 -2.30 -2.40 1.75
CA ILE A 56 -1.22 -3.38 1.94
C ILE A 56 0.09 -2.66 1.70
N ILE A 57 0.91 -2.59 2.75
CA ILE A 57 2.21 -1.94 2.70
C ILE A 57 3.27 -3.02 2.78
N ASP A 58 4.01 -3.19 1.69
CA ASP A 58 5.22 -4.00 1.62
C ASP A 58 6.43 -3.08 1.73
N MET A 59 7.21 -3.28 2.77
CA MET A 59 8.43 -2.56 3.06
C MET A 59 9.62 -3.48 2.79
N ASN A 60 10.44 -3.13 1.82
CA ASN A 60 11.62 -3.90 1.44
C ASN A 60 12.87 -3.26 2.06
N VAL A 61 13.66 -4.06 2.76
CA VAL A 61 14.94 -3.68 3.36
C VAL A 61 16.05 -4.59 2.85
N SER A 62 17.30 -4.14 2.96
CA SER A 62 18.46 -4.97 2.62
C SER A 62 18.49 -6.26 3.45
N PRO A 63 19.00 -7.39 2.92
CA PRO A 63 19.11 -8.65 3.66
C PRO A 63 19.91 -8.58 4.95
N GLU A 64 20.82 -7.60 5.06
CA GLU A 64 21.68 -7.37 6.22
C GLU A 64 21.06 -6.44 7.27
N ALA A 65 19.84 -5.94 7.03
CA ALA A 65 19.13 -5.11 8.00
C ALA A 65 18.83 -5.90 9.28
N ASP A 66 18.92 -5.22 10.42
CA ASP A 66 18.57 -5.79 11.72
C ASP A 66 17.03 -5.88 11.86
N ASP A 67 16.52 -7.09 11.97
CA ASP A 67 15.08 -7.37 12.04
C ASP A 67 14.39 -6.67 13.22
N ASP A 68 15.05 -6.58 14.39
CA ASP A 68 14.48 -5.94 15.58
C ASP A 68 14.36 -4.43 15.38
N GLN A 69 15.35 -3.80 14.73
CA GLN A 69 15.28 -2.39 14.35
C GLN A 69 14.16 -2.12 13.36
N VAL A 70 13.98 -3.01 12.39
CA VAL A 70 12.90 -2.89 11.39
C VAL A 70 11.53 -3.01 12.05
N MET A 71 11.34 -3.99 12.93
CA MET A 71 10.10 -4.16 13.69
C MET A 71 9.84 -2.96 14.61
N ALA A 72 10.87 -2.41 15.25
CA ALA A 72 10.73 -1.20 16.07
C ALA A 72 10.24 0.00 15.25
N VAL A 73 10.73 0.18 14.02
CA VAL A 73 10.23 1.22 13.10
C VAL A 73 8.77 0.99 12.72
N LEU A 74 8.38 -0.25 12.45
CA LEU A 74 6.98 -0.58 12.16
C LEU A 74 6.08 -0.20 13.34
N HIS A 75 6.42 -0.61 14.57
CA HIS A 75 5.67 -0.23 15.76
C HIS A 75 5.63 1.29 15.97
N GLU A 76 6.76 1.99 15.80
CA GLU A 76 6.82 3.45 15.90
C GLU A 76 5.85 4.16 14.93
N VAL A 77 5.65 3.61 13.73
CA VAL A 77 4.78 4.21 12.71
C VAL A 77 3.32 3.81 12.86
N PHE A 78 3.03 2.57 13.27
CA PHE A 78 1.67 2.02 13.24
C PHE A 78 0.96 2.01 14.58
N ASP A 79 1.68 1.98 15.70
CA ASP A 79 1.07 2.00 17.03
C ASP A 79 0.31 3.33 17.21
N GLY A 80 -0.99 3.24 17.54
CA GLY A 80 -1.83 4.42 17.73
C GLY A 80 -2.15 5.22 16.46
N ILE A 81 -1.88 4.68 15.26
CA ILE A 81 -2.10 5.42 13.98
C ILE A 81 -3.55 5.88 13.76
N GLN A 82 -4.52 5.30 14.46
CA GLN A 82 -5.92 5.74 14.42
C GLN A 82 -6.11 7.15 15.01
N LEU A 83 -5.18 7.61 15.86
CA LEU A 83 -5.16 8.96 16.42
C LEU A 83 -4.43 9.96 15.52
N ASP A 84 -3.85 9.50 14.41
CA ASP A 84 -3.09 10.34 13.51
C ASP A 84 -3.99 11.36 12.78
N PRO A 85 -3.61 12.65 12.74
CA PRO A 85 -4.44 13.69 12.12
C PRO A 85 -4.57 13.57 10.60
N ASP A 86 -3.62 12.94 9.89
CA ASP A 86 -3.62 12.87 8.42
C ASP A 86 -4.40 11.66 7.90
N VAL A 87 -4.27 10.52 8.59
CA VAL A 87 -4.81 9.22 8.14
C VAL A 87 -5.72 8.53 9.14
N GLY A 88 -5.72 8.91 10.42
CA GLY A 88 -6.44 8.18 11.48
C GLY A 88 -7.94 8.07 11.21
N ALA A 89 -8.56 9.16 10.75
CA ALA A 89 -9.99 9.19 10.37
C ALA A 89 -10.36 8.24 9.21
N LYS A 90 -9.38 7.74 8.45
CA LYS A 90 -9.57 6.82 7.32
C LYS A 90 -9.38 5.36 7.72
N ILE A 91 -8.89 5.08 8.93
CA ILE A 91 -8.53 3.74 9.41
C ILE A 91 -9.68 3.20 10.27
N VAL A 92 -10.15 2.00 9.94
CA VAL A 92 -11.33 1.39 10.57
C VAL A 92 -10.98 0.65 11.85
N GLU A 93 -9.83 -0.02 11.87
CA GLU A 93 -9.34 -0.81 13.01
C GLU A 93 -7.81 -0.76 13.06
N GLU A 94 -7.24 -1.22 14.16
CA GLU A 94 -5.80 -1.24 14.37
C GLU A 94 -5.06 -2.00 13.24
N PRO A 95 -3.94 -1.45 12.72
CA PRO A 95 -3.14 -2.13 11.72
C PRO A 95 -2.67 -3.51 12.20
N THR A 96 -2.67 -4.49 11.28
CA THR A 96 -2.05 -5.78 11.51
C THR A 96 -0.65 -5.79 10.91
N ILE A 97 0.37 -5.81 11.78
CA ILE A 97 1.76 -6.05 11.37
C ILE A 97 1.94 -7.56 11.21
N LEU A 98 2.10 -8.05 9.98
CA LEU A 98 2.42 -9.45 9.73
C LEU A 98 3.90 -9.75 9.98
N GLY A 99 4.74 -8.71 9.95
CA GLY A 99 6.18 -8.84 10.08
C GLY A 99 6.82 -9.30 8.77
N LEU A 100 7.88 -10.09 8.89
CA LEU A 100 8.64 -10.63 7.76
C LEU A 100 7.78 -11.65 6.98
N THR A 101 7.54 -11.37 5.70
CA THR A 101 6.74 -12.23 4.81
C THR A 101 7.52 -12.87 3.68
N THR A 102 8.68 -12.31 3.32
CA THR A 102 9.50 -12.84 2.22
C THR A 102 10.98 -12.59 2.50
N VAL A 103 11.78 -13.62 2.26
CA VAL A 103 13.25 -13.55 2.27
C VAL A 103 13.74 -13.89 0.88
N SER A 104 14.63 -13.06 0.34
CA SER A 104 15.26 -13.27 -0.95
C SER A 104 16.71 -12.84 -0.90
N THR A 105 17.48 -13.18 -1.93
CA THR A 105 18.92 -12.86 -2.00
C THR A 105 19.21 -11.36 -1.97
N ASN A 106 18.26 -10.53 -2.42
CA ASN A 106 18.47 -9.09 -2.58
C ASN A 106 17.64 -8.24 -1.63
N GLN A 107 16.63 -8.81 -0.96
CA GLN A 107 15.76 -8.07 -0.06
C GLN A 107 15.02 -8.98 0.93
N ILE A 108 14.67 -8.39 2.07
CA ILE A 108 13.66 -8.90 3.00
C ILE A 108 12.43 -8.00 2.91
N THR A 109 11.24 -8.60 2.86
CA THR A 109 9.96 -7.87 2.79
C THR A 109 9.19 -8.04 4.10
N TYR A 110 8.79 -6.91 4.66
CA TYR A 110 7.89 -6.80 5.80
C TYR A 110 6.53 -6.30 5.33
N ARG A 111 5.45 -6.90 5.84
CA ARG A 111 4.08 -6.53 5.45
C ARG A 111 3.26 -5.99 6.60
N VAL A 112 2.55 -4.91 6.32
CA VAL A 112 1.50 -4.36 7.19
C VAL A 112 0.19 -4.28 6.42
N MET A 113 -0.90 -4.69 7.07
CA MET A 113 -2.25 -4.66 6.52
C MET A 113 -3.12 -3.70 7.33
N ILE A 114 -3.83 -2.82 6.64
CA ILE A 114 -4.66 -1.79 7.27
C ILE A 114 -6.04 -1.81 6.65
N LYS A 115 -7.06 -1.92 7.49
CA LYS A 115 -8.45 -1.78 7.06
C LYS A 115 -8.80 -0.30 7.07
N THR A 116 -9.30 0.17 5.93
CA THR A 116 -9.57 1.58 5.67
C THR A 116 -11.03 1.76 5.26
N LEU A 117 -11.51 3.00 5.36
CA LEU A 117 -12.78 3.37 4.74
C LEU A 117 -12.73 3.07 3.23
N PRO A 118 -13.88 2.81 2.58
CA PRO A 118 -13.95 2.57 1.15
C PRO A 118 -13.14 3.58 0.33
N SER A 119 -12.30 3.08 -0.58
CA SER A 119 -11.50 3.88 -1.52
C SER A 119 -10.40 4.76 -0.88
N GLU A 120 -10.19 4.70 0.43
CA GLU A 120 -9.13 5.44 1.13
C GLU A 120 -7.77 4.70 1.15
N GLN A 121 -7.74 3.42 0.77
CA GLN A 121 -6.57 2.55 0.89
C GLN A 121 -5.32 3.13 0.24
N TRP A 122 -5.42 3.75 -0.94
CA TRP A 122 -4.25 4.29 -1.62
C TRP A 122 -3.72 5.56 -0.97
N VAL A 123 -4.59 6.39 -0.40
CA VAL A 123 -4.17 7.59 0.33
C VAL A 123 -3.40 7.18 1.59
N VAL A 124 -3.96 6.23 2.34
CA VAL A 124 -3.36 5.65 3.54
C VAL A 124 -2.02 4.99 3.21
N GLU A 125 -1.99 4.11 2.21
CA GLU A 125 -0.80 3.39 1.76
C GLU A 125 0.34 4.34 1.35
N ARG A 126 0.07 5.34 0.49
CA ARG A 126 1.09 6.30 0.04
C ARG A 126 1.64 7.15 1.19
N THR A 127 0.77 7.62 2.07
CA THR A 127 1.16 8.46 3.20
C THR A 127 2.09 7.70 4.15
N LEU A 128 1.73 6.45 4.46
CA LEU A 128 2.47 5.62 5.40
C LEU A 128 3.74 5.05 4.78
N ARG A 129 3.76 4.71 3.49
CA ARG A 129 5.00 4.36 2.76
C ARG A 129 6.04 5.46 2.83
N ARG A 130 5.64 6.72 2.66
CA ARG A 130 6.54 7.87 2.82
C ARG A 130 7.11 7.94 4.23
N ARG A 131 6.25 7.86 5.25
CA ARG A 131 6.66 7.93 6.66
C ARG A 131 7.61 6.80 7.05
N LEU A 132 7.32 5.57 6.60
CA LEU A 132 8.22 4.43 6.80
C LEU A 132 9.58 4.67 6.18
N ARG A 133 9.63 5.11 4.92
CA ARG A 133 10.89 5.44 4.25
C ARG A 133 11.69 6.45 5.07
N ASP A 134 11.07 7.54 5.50
CA ASP A 134 11.76 8.60 6.22
C ASP A 134 12.28 8.10 7.58
N ARG A 135 11.53 7.23 8.28
CA ARG A 135 11.96 6.62 9.54
C ARG A 135 13.09 5.60 9.37
N LEU A 136 13.04 4.77 8.32
CA LEU A 136 14.12 3.85 8.00
C LEU A 136 15.44 4.60 7.73
N ILE A 137 15.37 5.69 6.95
CA ILE A 137 16.54 6.54 6.67
C ILE A 137 17.11 7.12 7.97
N LEU A 138 16.25 7.65 8.84
CA LEU A 138 16.67 8.22 10.13
C LEU A 138 17.38 7.20 11.03
N ARG A 139 16.97 5.92 10.95
CA ARG A 139 17.56 4.81 11.70
C ARG A 139 18.76 4.15 11.00
N GLY A 140 19.16 4.63 9.82
CA GLY A 140 20.26 4.06 9.04
C GLY A 140 19.96 2.69 8.43
N ILE A 141 18.68 2.31 8.33
CA ILE A 141 18.29 1.03 7.73
C ILE A 141 18.32 1.17 6.21
N SER A 142 19.11 0.31 5.57
CA SER A 142 19.34 0.37 4.13
C SER A 142 18.22 -0.28 3.32
N PHE A 143 17.97 0.27 2.13
CA PHE A 143 17.07 -0.31 1.14
C PHE A 143 17.84 -1.22 0.18
N PRO A 144 17.18 -2.22 -0.42
CA PRO A 144 17.78 -3.08 -1.42
C PRO A 144 18.50 -2.28 -2.52
N GLY A 145 19.74 -2.64 -2.80
CA GLY A 145 20.56 -2.00 -3.84
C GLY A 145 21.02 -0.57 -3.53
N THR A 146 20.77 -0.05 -2.32
CA THR A 146 21.29 1.25 -1.88
C THR A 146 22.62 1.05 -1.17
N VAL A 147 23.63 1.83 -1.54
CA VAL A 147 24.88 1.89 -0.78
C VAL A 147 24.59 2.63 0.52
N PRO A 148 24.97 2.10 1.71
CA PRO A 148 24.77 2.78 2.98
C PRO A 148 25.29 4.23 2.92
N ALA A 149 24.54 5.20 3.44
CA ALA A 149 24.91 6.62 3.39
C ALA A 149 26.33 6.88 3.93
N ALA A 150 26.75 6.14 4.97
CA ALA A 150 28.09 6.19 5.53
C ALA A 150 29.22 5.82 4.53
N LEU A 151 28.93 4.99 3.52
CA LEU A 151 29.86 4.66 2.44
C LEU A 151 29.86 5.72 1.32
N VAL A 152 28.75 6.44 1.13
CA VAL A 152 28.66 7.55 0.16
C VAL A 152 29.51 8.73 0.63
N ASP A 153 29.46 9.07 1.92
CA ASP A 153 30.26 10.16 2.51
C ASP A 153 31.78 9.89 2.44
N MET A 154 32.20 8.61 2.42
CA MET A 154 33.61 8.23 2.22
C MET A 154 34.09 8.40 0.77
N VAL A 155 33.18 8.39 -0.20
CA VAL A 155 33.51 8.56 -1.63
C VAL A 155 33.55 10.03 -2.03
N GLU A 156 32.76 10.90 -1.37
CA GLU A 156 32.67 12.31 -1.74
C GLU A 156 33.71 13.24 -1.06
N GLY A 157 34.34 12.82 0.05
CA GLY A 157 35.40 13.58 0.73
C GLY A 157 34.93 14.90 1.37
N PRO A 158 35.66 15.46 2.36
CA PRO A 158 35.29 16.75 2.92
C PRO A 158 35.63 17.85 1.91
N GLY A 159 34.62 18.59 1.47
CA GLY A 159 34.80 19.82 0.69
C GLY A 159 35.50 20.93 1.46
#